data_AF-A0A1G2YHG5-F1
#
_entry.id   AF-A0A1G2YHG5-F1
#
_cell.length_a   1.000
_cell.length_b   1.000
_cell.length_c   1.000
_cell.angle_alpha   90.00
_cell.angle_beta   90.00
_cell.angle_gamma   90.00
#
_symmetry.space_group_name_H-M   'P 1'
#
loop_
_entity.id
_entity.type
_entity.pdbx_description
1 polymer ?
#
loop_
_entity_poly.entity_id
_entity_poly.type
_entity_poly.pdbx_seq_one_letter_code
_entity_poly.pdbx_strand_id
1 'polypeptide(L)'
;MLNGRIEMGSRGLTAGVAALICAVLLISGCREKTVIAPPVGVEEKTEDYWVRVLLANNVKNCSVRPESSYSILNSDTNTLIGKYSKSYEPVIISAKAGLLLIGNMPVKGSKITIAADQPFVFYLNDKGYRGEAQIIVNADGTIDVVNRVPMETYLAGVVGAEMPSYWEGQALKAQAIASRTYCLYVKQTSGRYRHYDVSKTQASQVYHGLEAESPRVWQAVNDTTGVVLYSRNDDGDTALMPAYFSALCGGKTESAKKVFGNGWQGLAGGACPYCVKTAKKDMYFWPTVQFDKKFVQAQLVAKYPSLAGLGDIVAIMIAERSELGQCTRMIRVRLIGAGGK
;
A
#
# COMPACT_ATOMS: atom_id res chain seq x y z
N MET A 1 30.59 -70.64 30.07
CA MET A 1 30.48 -71.91 29.34
C MET A 1 30.51 -71.60 27.85
N LEU A 2 31.47 -72.21 27.15
CA LEU A 2 31.55 -72.47 25.70
C LEU A 2 31.48 -71.24 24.77
N ASN A 3 32.58 -70.56 24.44
CA ASN A 3 33.76 -70.90 23.61
C ASN A 3 33.50 -71.16 22.10
N GLY A 4 34.14 -70.33 21.28
CA GLY A 4 34.87 -70.75 20.07
C GLY A 4 34.59 -69.88 18.84
N ARG A 5 35.55 -69.48 18.00
CA ARG A 5 37.02 -69.60 17.95
C ARG A 5 37.50 -68.91 16.64
N ILE A 6 38.79 -68.52 16.58
CA ILE A 6 39.67 -68.34 15.38
C ILE A 6 39.50 -66.99 14.67
N GLU A 7 40.45 -66.05 14.57
CA GLU A 7 41.92 -65.94 14.41
C GLU A 7 42.28 -65.33 13.03
N MET A 8 43.04 -64.23 13.12
CA MET A 8 44.19 -63.80 12.32
C MET A 8 44.13 -63.54 10.80
N GLY A 9 44.68 -62.37 10.46
CA GLY A 9 45.41 -62.08 9.21
C GLY A 9 44.64 -61.13 8.28
N SER A 10 45.20 -60.08 7.68
CA SER A 10 46.57 -59.59 7.61
C SER A 10 46.56 -58.22 6.90
N ARG A 11 47.56 -57.38 7.20
CA ARG A 11 48.18 -56.35 6.34
C ARG A 11 47.35 -55.18 5.79
N GLY A 12 47.82 -53.96 6.11
CA GLY A 12 47.79 -52.84 5.17
C GLY A 12 47.80 -51.43 5.78
N LEU A 13 49.01 -50.88 5.96
CA LEU A 13 49.40 -49.44 5.92
C LEU A 13 48.63 -48.42 6.80
N THR A 14 49.22 -47.83 7.86
CA THR A 14 50.02 -46.57 7.86
C THR A 14 49.44 -45.48 6.95
N ALA A 15 49.09 -44.25 7.33
CA ALA A 15 49.45 -43.32 8.41
C ALA A 15 48.25 -42.34 8.57
N GLY A 16 47.87 -41.83 9.74
CA GLY A 16 48.59 -40.80 10.47
C GLY A 16 48.43 -39.42 9.81
N VAL A 17 47.59 -38.55 10.39
CA VAL A 17 47.85 -37.10 10.69
C VAL A 17 46.61 -36.18 10.56
N ALA A 18 46.38 -35.48 11.66
CA ALA A 18 45.84 -34.13 11.88
C ALA A 18 44.35 -33.78 11.69
N ALA A 19 43.85 -33.17 12.77
CA ALA A 19 42.60 -32.46 12.96
C ALA A 19 42.36 -31.35 11.93
N LEU A 20 41.08 -31.16 11.57
CA LEU A 20 40.58 -29.89 11.07
C LEU A 20 39.27 -29.56 11.82
N ILE A 21 39.36 -28.62 12.76
CA ILE A 21 38.21 -27.94 13.36
C ILE A 21 37.68 -27.00 12.28
N CYS A 22 36.61 -27.38 11.59
CA CYS A 22 35.90 -26.49 10.68
C CYS A 22 35.09 -25.48 11.49
N ALA A 23 35.65 -24.27 11.65
CA ALA A 23 34.89 -23.09 12.02
C ALA A 23 33.88 -22.79 10.91
N VAL A 24 32.59 -22.99 11.19
CA VAL A 24 31.49 -22.54 10.33
C VAL A 24 31.42 -21.02 10.44
N LEU A 25 32.05 -20.33 9.49
CA LEU A 25 31.81 -18.91 9.24
C LEU A 25 30.38 -18.77 8.71
N LEU A 26 29.48 -18.30 9.58
CA LEU A 26 28.17 -17.80 9.19
C LEU A 26 28.39 -16.51 8.38
N ILE A 27 28.62 -16.66 7.09
CA ILE A 27 28.52 -15.56 6.14
C ILE A 27 27.02 -15.24 6.08
N SER A 28 26.59 -14.21 6.81
CA SER A 28 25.30 -13.57 6.61
C SER A 28 25.31 -12.98 5.20
N GLY A 29 24.96 -13.82 4.22
CA GLY A 29 24.72 -13.38 2.86
C GLY A 29 23.59 -12.37 2.90
N CYS A 30 23.89 -11.11 2.58
CA CYS A 30 22.89 -10.19 2.08
C CYS A 30 22.15 -10.93 0.96
N ARG A 31 20.92 -11.36 1.27
CA ARG A 31 20.03 -11.96 0.28
C ARG A 31 19.86 -10.92 -0.81
N GLU A 32 20.50 -11.11 -1.97
CA GLU A 32 20.24 -10.31 -3.15
C GLU A 32 18.72 -10.35 -3.37
N LYS A 33 18.06 -9.21 -3.15
CA LYS A 33 16.66 -9.07 -3.54
C LYS A 33 16.67 -9.18 -5.05
N THR A 34 16.22 -10.33 -5.56
CA THR A 34 16.02 -10.52 -7.00
C THR A 34 15.18 -9.35 -7.49
N VAL A 35 15.78 -8.47 -8.31
CA VAL A 35 15.06 -7.40 -8.95
C VAL A 35 14.12 -8.06 -9.95
N ILE A 36 12.86 -8.25 -9.56
CA ILE A 36 11.84 -8.76 -10.47
C ILE A 36 11.68 -7.67 -11.52
N ALA A 37 12.00 -7.97 -12.78
CA ALA A 37 11.85 -7.00 -13.85
C ALA A 37 10.37 -6.61 -13.95
N PRO A 38 10.04 -5.30 -13.97
CA PRO A 38 8.67 -4.87 -14.17
C PRO A 38 8.22 -5.31 -15.58
N PRO A 39 6.91 -5.55 -15.80
CA PRO A 39 6.38 -5.84 -17.12
C PRO A 39 6.65 -4.69 -18.10
N VAL A 40 6.67 -5.03 -19.39
CA VAL A 40 6.79 -4.09 -20.52
C VAL A 40 5.76 -2.97 -20.36
N GLY A 41 6.20 -1.71 -20.50
CA GLY A 41 5.31 -0.54 -20.43
C GLY A 41 5.78 0.63 -19.55
N VAL A 42 6.87 0.47 -18.78
CA VAL A 42 7.48 1.61 -18.05
C VAL A 42 7.98 2.70 -19.01
N GLU A 43 8.29 2.32 -20.25
CA GLU A 43 8.81 3.20 -21.30
C GLU A 43 7.69 4.05 -21.96
N GLU A 44 6.44 3.61 -21.93
CA GLU A 44 5.30 4.36 -22.43
C GLU A 44 4.78 5.33 -21.35
N LYS A 45 5.28 6.57 -21.38
CA LYS A 45 4.86 7.65 -20.47
C LYS A 45 3.52 8.28 -20.86
N THR A 46 2.48 7.49 -21.15
CA THR A 46 1.14 8.07 -21.29
C THR A 46 0.52 8.23 -19.89
N GLU A 47 0.00 9.43 -19.60
CA GLU A 47 -0.56 9.78 -18.27
C GLU A 47 -1.76 8.89 -17.88
N ASP A 48 -2.38 8.22 -18.86
CA ASP A 48 -3.50 7.31 -18.65
C ASP A 48 -3.08 5.99 -17.97
N TYR A 49 -1.87 5.50 -18.25
CA TYR A 49 -1.34 4.24 -17.68
C TYR A 49 -0.54 4.46 -16.39
N TRP A 50 -0.27 5.71 -16.02
CA TRP A 50 0.47 6.06 -14.82
C TRP A 50 -0.48 6.42 -13.66
N VAL A 51 -0.07 6.01 -12.47
CA VAL A 51 -0.73 6.30 -11.20
C VAL A 51 0.11 7.30 -10.42
N ARG A 52 -0.54 8.31 -9.87
CA ARG A 52 0.06 9.30 -8.98
C ARG A 52 -0.28 8.95 -7.53
N VAL A 53 0.67 8.40 -6.78
CA VAL A 53 0.47 7.95 -5.40
C VAL A 53 1.06 8.95 -4.42
N LEU A 54 0.25 9.54 -3.54
CA LEU A 54 0.74 10.40 -2.47
C LEU A 54 1.48 9.57 -1.41
N LEU A 55 2.79 9.77 -1.31
CA LEU A 55 3.67 9.06 -0.38
C LEU A 55 3.92 9.83 0.92
N ALA A 56 3.96 11.16 0.85
CA ALA A 56 4.10 12.06 1.98
C ALA A 56 3.29 13.35 1.71
N ASN A 57 2.63 13.85 2.75
CA ASN A 57 1.70 14.99 2.67
C ASN A 57 2.15 16.06 3.68
N ASN A 58 2.24 17.32 3.24
CA ASN A 58 2.59 18.48 4.03
C ASN A 58 3.87 18.31 4.89
N VAL A 59 4.92 17.70 4.32
CA VAL A 59 6.21 17.55 5.03
C VAL A 59 7.10 18.77 4.80
N LYS A 60 8.01 19.07 5.73
CA LYS A 60 8.93 20.23 5.56
C LYS A 60 10.07 19.94 4.59
N ASN A 61 10.49 18.68 4.53
CA ASN A 61 11.55 18.19 3.67
C ASN A 61 11.39 16.69 3.42
N CYS A 62 12.11 16.18 2.44
CA CYS A 62 12.27 14.77 2.20
C CYS A 62 13.66 14.47 1.63
N SER A 63 14.09 13.20 1.75
CA SER A 63 15.29 12.70 1.11
C SER A 63 14.89 11.72 -0.01
N VAL A 64 15.37 11.96 -1.23
CA VAL A 64 15.14 11.09 -2.39
C VAL A 64 16.48 10.57 -2.89
N ARG A 65 16.68 9.25 -2.82
CA ARG A 65 17.90 8.60 -3.32
C ARG A 65 17.57 7.70 -4.52
N PRO A 66 17.90 8.11 -5.75
CA PRO A 66 17.83 7.26 -6.93
C PRO A 66 18.78 6.05 -6.81
N GLU A 67 18.39 4.88 -7.32
CA GLU A 67 19.21 3.65 -7.32
C GLU A 67 20.18 3.57 -8.52
N SER A 68 20.07 4.51 -9.46
CA SER A 68 20.82 4.59 -10.71
C SER A 68 21.21 6.04 -11.01
N SER A 69 21.84 6.29 -12.16
CA SER A 69 21.92 7.64 -12.73
C SER A 69 20.50 8.22 -12.89
N TYR A 70 20.38 9.55 -12.82
CA TYR A 70 19.07 10.16 -12.76
C TYR A 70 19.04 11.56 -13.37
N SER A 71 17.84 12.01 -13.71
CA SER A 71 17.57 13.37 -14.15
C SER A 71 16.64 14.06 -13.16
N ILE A 72 16.85 15.36 -12.97
CA ILE A 72 15.89 16.23 -12.29
C ILE A 72 15.27 17.14 -13.34
N LEU A 73 13.94 17.17 -13.40
CA LEU A 73 13.17 18.01 -14.31
C LEU A 73 12.34 19.01 -13.52
N ASN A 74 12.20 20.22 -14.07
CA ASN A 74 11.13 21.13 -13.70
C ASN A 74 9.85 20.64 -14.37
N SER A 75 8.89 20.18 -13.58
CA SER A 75 7.67 19.56 -14.09
C SER A 75 6.59 20.56 -14.48
N ASP A 76 6.77 21.84 -14.16
CA ASP A 76 5.86 22.91 -14.61
C ASP A 76 6.21 23.39 -16.01
N THR A 77 7.50 23.47 -16.33
CA THR A 77 7.99 23.89 -17.65
C THR A 77 8.42 22.72 -18.54
N ASN A 78 8.43 21.50 -18.01
CA ASN A 78 8.99 20.30 -18.65
C ASN A 78 10.44 20.49 -19.15
N THR A 79 11.25 21.22 -18.38
CA THR A 79 12.65 21.50 -18.71
C THR A 79 13.61 20.72 -17.82
N LEU A 80 14.70 20.22 -18.38
CA LEU A 80 15.78 19.57 -17.63
C LEU A 80 16.48 20.58 -16.70
N ILE A 81 16.58 20.25 -15.42
CA ILE A 81 17.40 20.99 -14.45
C ILE A 81 18.83 20.44 -14.46
N GLY A 82 18.99 19.11 -14.51
CA GLY A 82 20.30 18.47 -14.58
C GLY A 82 20.23 16.95 -14.73
N LYS A 83 21.36 16.38 -15.16
CA LYS A 83 21.62 14.93 -15.17
C LYS A 83 22.75 14.62 -14.20
N TYR A 84 22.61 13.52 -13.49
CA TYR A 84 23.49 13.14 -12.39
C TYR A 84 23.83 11.66 -12.50
N SER A 85 25.07 11.31 -12.20
CA SER A 85 25.49 9.91 -12.05
C SER A 85 24.91 9.31 -10.76
N LYS A 86 24.84 7.97 -10.68
CA LYS A 86 24.44 7.26 -9.46
C LYS A 86 25.22 7.80 -8.24
N SER A 87 24.50 8.08 -7.16
CA SER A 87 25.04 8.53 -5.89
C SER A 87 24.38 7.77 -4.74
N TYR A 88 25.14 7.49 -3.68
CA TYR A 88 24.59 6.97 -2.43
C TYR A 88 24.09 8.07 -1.51
N GLU A 89 24.47 9.32 -1.76
CA GLU A 89 23.95 10.48 -1.03
C GLU A 89 22.56 10.85 -1.57
N PRO A 90 21.56 11.01 -0.69
CA PRO A 90 20.22 11.40 -1.12
C PRO A 90 20.17 12.85 -1.59
N VAL A 91 19.30 13.11 -2.56
CA VAL A 91 18.87 14.46 -2.92
C VAL A 91 17.94 14.96 -1.82
N ILE A 92 18.37 15.98 -1.08
CA ILE A 92 17.55 16.63 -0.05
C ILE A 92 16.69 17.70 -0.70
N ILE A 93 15.39 17.63 -0.46
CA ILE A 93 14.41 18.55 -1.04
C ILE A 93 13.63 19.17 0.10
N SER A 94 13.47 20.50 0.05
CA SER A 94 12.71 21.23 1.05
C SER A 94 11.95 22.39 0.42
N ALA A 95 11.07 23.00 1.20
CA ALA A 95 10.41 24.24 0.83
C ALA A 95 10.74 25.35 1.83
N LYS A 96 10.99 26.55 1.32
CA LYS A 96 11.20 27.76 2.13
C LYS A 96 10.56 28.94 1.45
N ALA A 97 9.69 29.65 2.17
CA ALA A 97 8.95 30.81 1.65
C ALA A 97 8.22 30.51 0.31
N GLY A 98 7.67 29.31 0.16
CA GLY A 98 6.96 28.86 -1.04
C GLY A 98 7.85 28.45 -2.22
N LEU A 99 9.18 28.46 -2.08
CA LEU A 99 10.12 28.01 -3.11
C LEU A 99 10.65 26.61 -2.81
N LEU A 100 10.74 25.77 -3.84
CA LEU A 100 11.44 24.49 -3.78
C LEU A 100 12.95 24.71 -3.71
N LEU A 101 13.62 23.90 -2.90
CA LEU A 101 15.06 23.89 -2.74
C LEU A 101 15.58 22.47 -2.99
N ILE A 102 16.59 22.33 -3.84
CA ILE A 102 17.40 21.11 -3.97
C ILE A 102 18.72 21.37 -3.24
N GLY A 103 18.90 20.76 -2.08
CA GLY A 103 19.91 21.20 -1.11
C GLY A 103 19.68 22.67 -0.76
N ASN A 104 20.64 23.52 -1.13
CA ASN A 104 20.56 24.98 -0.94
C ASN A 104 20.19 25.76 -2.22
N MET A 105 19.97 25.05 -3.35
CA MET A 105 19.68 25.70 -4.63
C MET A 105 18.18 25.90 -4.79
N PRO A 106 17.70 27.16 -4.90
CA PRO A 106 16.30 27.41 -5.19
C PRO A 106 15.97 26.98 -6.62
N VAL A 107 14.82 26.35 -6.79
CA VAL A 107 14.28 25.94 -8.09
C VAL A 107 13.07 26.82 -8.41
N LYS A 108 13.05 27.37 -9.62
CA LYS A 108 11.89 28.11 -10.12
C LYS A 108 10.72 27.16 -10.33
N GLY A 109 9.53 27.53 -9.91
CA GLY A 109 8.32 26.71 -10.08
C GLY A 109 7.92 25.99 -8.80
N SER A 110 6.82 25.24 -8.91
CA SER A 110 6.14 24.58 -7.81
C SER A 110 6.32 23.07 -7.81
N LYS A 111 6.88 22.50 -8.89
CA LYS A 111 6.92 21.05 -9.10
C LYS A 111 8.22 20.60 -9.77
N ILE A 112 8.85 19.58 -9.20
CA ILE A 112 9.99 18.89 -9.81
C ILE A 112 9.76 17.39 -9.87
N THR A 113 10.41 16.72 -10.82
CA THR A 113 10.44 15.27 -10.93
C THR A 113 11.89 14.80 -10.87
N ILE A 114 12.17 13.84 -9.99
CA ILE A 114 13.40 13.06 -9.96
C ILE A 114 13.10 11.72 -10.61
N ALA A 115 13.71 11.48 -11.77
CA ALA A 115 13.55 10.27 -12.56
C ALA A 115 14.87 9.52 -12.60
N ALA A 116 14.92 8.38 -11.90
CA ALA A 116 16.02 7.43 -12.00
C ALA A 116 15.99 6.73 -13.36
N ASP A 117 17.15 6.46 -13.94
CA ASP A 117 17.28 5.56 -15.10
C ASP A 117 16.97 4.11 -14.67
N GLN A 118 17.01 3.15 -15.60
CA GLN A 118 16.84 1.73 -15.28
C GLN A 118 17.67 1.31 -14.04
N PRO A 119 17.06 0.67 -13.03
CA PRO A 119 15.76 -0.03 -13.05
C PRO A 119 14.54 0.84 -12.65
N PHE A 120 14.62 2.18 -12.75
CA PHE A 120 13.59 3.14 -12.35
C PHE A 120 13.21 3.03 -10.87
N VAL A 121 14.21 2.95 -9.99
CA VAL A 121 14.01 2.83 -8.55
C VAL A 121 14.55 4.07 -7.84
N PHE A 122 13.78 4.55 -6.86
CA PHE A 122 14.23 5.55 -5.90
C PHE A 122 13.82 5.14 -4.49
N TYR A 123 14.51 5.70 -3.50
CA TYR A 123 14.19 5.54 -2.09
C TYR A 123 13.76 6.89 -1.53
N LEU A 124 12.59 6.92 -0.89
CA LEU A 124 12.09 8.06 -0.13
C LEU A 124 12.21 7.73 1.35
N ASN A 125 13.07 8.43 2.09
CA ASN A 125 13.34 8.15 3.50
C ASN A 125 13.55 6.64 3.75
N ASP A 126 14.48 6.04 3.00
CA ASP A 126 14.87 4.62 3.02
C ASP A 126 13.83 3.60 2.53
N LYS A 127 12.61 4.02 2.20
CA LYS A 127 11.61 3.12 1.61
C LYS A 127 11.69 3.16 0.08
N GLY A 128 11.86 1.98 -0.53
CA GLY A 128 12.07 1.83 -1.97
C GLY A 128 10.77 1.81 -2.78
N TYR A 129 10.76 2.54 -3.89
CA TYR A 129 9.66 2.68 -4.83
C TYR A 129 10.16 2.57 -6.28
N ARG A 130 9.28 2.14 -7.18
CA ARG A 130 9.52 2.16 -8.62
C ARG A 130 8.90 3.40 -9.26
N GLY A 131 9.37 3.76 -10.45
CA GLY A 131 8.94 4.93 -11.19
C GLY A 131 9.70 6.19 -10.78
N GLU A 132 8.99 7.31 -10.71
CA GLU A 132 9.57 8.63 -10.49
C GLU A 132 9.04 9.25 -9.19
N ALA A 133 9.87 10.09 -8.57
CA ALA A 133 9.48 10.92 -7.43
C ALA A 133 9.14 12.32 -7.94
N GLN A 134 7.88 12.73 -7.80
CA GLN A 134 7.45 14.10 -8.06
C GLN A 134 7.26 14.83 -6.73
N ILE A 135 7.83 16.02 -6.62
CA ILE A 135 7.77 16.86 -5.43
C ILE A 135 7.02 18.13 -5.78
N ILE A 136 6.02 18.46 -4.97
CA ILE A 136 5.14 19.61 -5.17
C ILE A 136 5.22 20.49 -3.93
N VAL A 137 5.44 21.79 -4.09
CA VAL A 137 5.37 22.76 -2.98
C VAL A 137 3.93 23.18 -2.73
N ASN A 138 3.55 23.22 -1.46
CA ASN A 138 2.25 23.68 -1.00
C ASN A 138 2.31 25.17 -0.62
N ALA A 139 1.14 25.82 -0.61
CA ALA A 139 1.02 27.25 -0.30
C ALA A 139 1.49 27.61 1.13
N ASP A 140 1.45 26.65 2.06
CA ASP A 140 1.90 26.80 3.44
C ASP A 140 3.41 26.59 3.63
N GLY A 141 4.17 26.42 2.53
CA GLY A 141 5.61 26.20 2.56
C GLY A 141 6.02 24.78 2.97
N THR A 142 5.09 23.82 2.90
CA THR A 142 5.40 22.40 2.97
C THR A 142 5.53 21.78 1.57
N ILE A 143 5.87 20.49 1.50
CA ILE A 143 5.92 19.73 0.26
C ILE A 143 5.09 18.44 0.36
N ASP A 144 4.52 18.07 -0.78
CA ASP A 144 3.96 16.74 -1.03
C ASP A 144 4.93 15.93 -1.90
N VAL A 145 5.03 14.64 -1.62
CA VAL A 145 5.83 13.69 -2.40
C VAL A 145 4.89 12.69 -3.05
N VAL A 146 4.87 12.70 -4.38
CA VAL A 146 4.02 11.85 -5.22
C VAL A 146 4.90 10.87 -5.99
N ASN A 147 4.61 9.59 -5.87
CA ASN A 147 5.19 8.59 -6.74
C ASN A 147 4.39 8.51 -8.05
N ARG A 148 5.03 8.83 -9.16
CA ARG A 148 4.51 8.58 -10.50
C ARG A 148 5.00 7.20 -10.93
N VAL A 149 4.10 6.25 -11.10
CA VAL A 149 4.44 4.84 -11.33
C VAL A 149 3.46 4.19 -12.30
N PRO A 150 3.89 3.30 -13.22
CA PRO A 150 2.99 2.55 -14.08
C PRO A 150 1.99 1.71 -13.28
N MET A 151 0.74 1.59 -13.76
CA MET A 151 -0.37 0.89 -13.08
C MET A 151 0.02 -0.49 -12.56
N GLU A 152 0.55 -1.36 -13.42
CA GLU A 152 0.89 -2.74 -13.02
C GLU A 152 2.02 -2.78 -11.98
N THR A 153 2.94 -1.83 -12.06
CA THR A 153 4.01 -1.70 -11.07
C THR A 153 3.49 -1.20 -9.72
N TYR A 154 2.55 -0.26 -9.73
CA TYR A 154 1.82 0.15 -8.53
C TYR A 154 1.09 -1.05 -7.88
N LEU A 155 0.41 -1.85 -8.69
CA LEU A 155 -0.38 -2.99 -8.21
C LEU A 155 0.48 -4.07 -7.55
N ALA A 156 1.72 -4.30 -8.00
CA ALA A 156 2.63 -5.22 -7.32
C ALA A 156 2.90 -4.78 -5.87
N GLY A 157 3.06 -3.47 -5.64
CA GLY A 157 3.26 -2.91 -4.31
C GLY A 157 1.98 -2.81 -3.46
N VAL A 158 0.79 -2.85 -4.09
CA VAL A 158 -0.51 -2.88 -3.39
C VAL A 158 -0.91 -4.31 -3.02
N VAL A 159 -0.93 -5.22 -4.00
CA VAL A 159 -1.41 -6.60 -3.80
C VAL A 159 -0.58 -7.31 -2.73
N GLY A 160 0.73 -7.15 -2.74
CA GLY A 160 1.58 -7.74 -1.71
C GLY A 160 1.54 -7.05 -0.34
N ALA A 161 0.98 -5.84 -0.26
CA ALA A 161 0.76 -5.13 1.00
C ALA A 161 -0.61 -5.47 1.61
N GLU A 162 -1.62 -5.70 0.77
CA GLU A 162 -3.00 -6.02 1.17
C GLU A 162 -3.20 -7.53 1.40
N MET A 163 -2.45 -8.38 0.71
CA MET A 163 -2.59 -9.83 0.79
C MET A 163 -1.26 -10.56 1.00
N PRO A 164 -1.21 -11.57 1.89
CA PRO A 164 -0.04 -12.43 2.00
C PRO A 164 0.24 -13.18 0.70
N SER A 165 1.48 -13.10 0.20
CA SER A 165 1.89 -13.69 -1.08
C SER A 165 1.78 -15.21 -1.16
N TYR A 166 1.64 -15.90 -0.03
CA TYR A 166 1.45 -17.35 0.03
C TYR A 166 0.00 -17.79 -0.15
N TRP A 167 -0.97 -16.87 -0.19
CA TRP A 167 -2.38 -17.19 -0.47
C TRP A 167 -2.56 -17.74 -1.89
N GLU A 168 -3.73 -18.34 -2.11
CA GLU A 168 -4.11 -18.93 -3.38
C GLU A 168 -3.93 -17.97 -4.55
N GLY A 169 -3.36 -18.47 -5.66
CA GLY A 169 -3.05 -17.65 -6.83
C GLY A 169 -4.29 -16.96 -7.41
N GLN A 170 -5.45 -17.64 -7.39
CA GLN A 170 -6.72 -17.05 -7.82
C GLN A 170 -7.18 -15.91 -6.90
N ALA A 171 -6.88 -15.98 -5.60
CA ALA A 171 -7.19 -14.89 -4.67
C ALA A 171 -6.31 -13.67 -4.94
N LEU A 172 -5.01 -13.87 -5.21
CA LEU A 172 -4.11 -12.78 -5.62
C LEU A 172 -4.54 -12.13 -6.94
N LYS A 173 -5.01 -12.93 -7.91
CA LYS A 173 -5.56 -12.43 -9.18
C LYS A 173 -6.82 -11.59 -8.97
N ALA A 174 -7.75 -12.07 -8.14
CA ALA A 174 -8.96 -11.34 -7.80
C ALA A 174 -8.64 -9.99 -7.13
N GLN A 175 -7.65 -9.95 -6.23
CA GLN A 175 -7.21 -8.70 -5.61
C GLN A 175 -6.50 -7.78 -6.60
N ALA A 176 -5.69 -8.28 -7.53
CA ALA A 176 -5.09 -7.44 -8.57
C ALA A 176 -6.18 -6.74 -9.41
N ILE A 177 -7.22 -7.47 -9.83
CA ILE A 177 -8.36 -6.92 -10.57
C ILE A 177 -9.13 -5.90 -9.74
N ALA A 178 -9.47 -6.23 -8.48
CA ALA A 178 -10.18 -5.32 -7.58
C ALA A 178 -9.36 -4.04 -7.33
N SER A 179 -8.06 -4.19 -7.05
CA SER A 179 -7.16 -3.07 -6.78
C SER A 179 -6.97 -2.16 -8.00
N ARG A 180 -6.86 -2.73 -9.20
CA ARG A 180 -6.79 -1.97 -10.47
C ARG A 180 -8.06 -1.17 -10.70
N THR A 181 -9.20 -1.83 -10.54
CA THR A 181 -10.52 -1.22 -10.74
C THR A 181 -10.73 -0.06 -9.75
N TYR A 182 -10.43 -0.26 -8.47
CA TYR A 182 -10.50 0.79 -7.45
C TYR A 182 -9.62 2.00 -7.83
N CYS A 183 -8.35 1.75 -8.19
CA CYS A 183 -7.43 2.82 -8.53
C CYS A 183 -7.91 3.65 -9.73
N LEU A 184 -8.41 2.99 -10.78
CA LEU A 184 -8.95 3.66 -11.96
C LEU A 184 -10.24 4.43 -11.64
N TYR A 185 -11.13 3.85 -10.84
CA TYR A 185 -12.34 4.52 -10.36
C TYR A 185 -11.99 5.82 -9.60
N VAL A 186 -11.05 5.76 -8.65
CA VAL A 186 -10.63 6.94 -7.89
C VAL A 186 -9.98 7.96 -8.81
N LYS A 187 -9.08 7.54 -9.72
CA LYS A 187 -8.44 8.41 -10.72
C LYS A 187 -9.47 9.19 -11.55
N GLN A 188 -10.51 8.52 -12.04
CA GLN A 188 -11.57 9.13 -12.86
C GLN A 188 -12.54 10.02 -12.08
N THR A 189 -12.69 9.81 -10.77
CA THR A 189 -13.67 10.51 -9.95
C THR A 189 -13.03 11.64 -9.14
N SER A 190 -12.46 11.31 -7.96
CA SER A 190 -11.90 12.30 -7.04
C SER A 190 -10.44 12.64 -7.34
N GLY A 191 -9.67 11.71 -7.89
CA GLY A 191 -8.25 11.85 -8.20
C GLY A 191 -7.95 12.92 -9.25
N ARG A 192 -8.78 13.05 -10.29
CA ARG A 192 -8.63 14.08 -11.34
C ARG A 192 -8.65 15.53 -10.83
N TYR A 193 -9.24 15.77 -9.66
CA TYR A 193 -9.31 17.10 -9.04
C TYR A 193 -8.15 17.40 -8.10
N ARG A 194 -7.16 16.50 -8.04
CA ARG A 194 -5.96 16.62 -7.19
C ARG A 194 -4.71 16.40 -8.03
N HIS A 195 -3.57 16.76 -7.44
CA HIS A 195 -2.26 16.45 -8.02
C HIS A 195 -1.83 14.98 -7.82
N TYR A 196 -2.67 14.17 -7.16
CA TYR A 196 -2.48 12.73 -6.96
C TYR A 196 -3.79 11.96 -7.12
N ASP A 197 -3.69 10.69 -7.51
CA ASP A 197 -4.82 9.80 -7.75
C ASP A 197 -5.23 9.08 -6.46
N VAL A 198 -4.27 8.48 -5.75
CA VAL A 198 -4.49 7.65 -4.55
C VAL A 198 -3.46 7.97 -3.48
N SER A 199 -3.73 7.64 -2.21
CA SER A 199 -2.75 7.72 -1.12
C SER A 199 -2.20 6.34 -0.77
N LYS A 200 -1.00 6.25 -0.19
CA LYS A 200 -0.40 4.97 0.22
C LYS A 200 -1.04 4.29 1.46
N THR A 201 -2.16 4.82 1.96
CA THR A 201 -2.77 4.42 3.24
C THR A 201 -4.08 3.69 3.01
N GLN A 202 -4.65 3.11 4.08
CA GLN A 202 -5.97 2.49 4.07
C GLN A 202 -7.11 3.44 3.63
N ALA A 203 -6.88 4.76 3.61
CA ALA A 203 -7.84 5.72 3.03
C ALA A 203 -7.97 5.56 1.50
N SER A 204 -7.01 4.90 0.86
CA SER A 204 -7.12 4.43 -0.52
C SER A 204 -6.80 2.94 -0.58
N GLN A 205 -5.52 2.59 -0.66
CA GLN A 205 -5.01 1.22 -0.64
C GLN A 205 -3.64 1.26 0.05
N VAL A 206 -3.32 0.22 0.82
CA VAL A 206 -1.99 0.07 1.40
C VAL A 206 -0.98 -0.12 0.27
N TYR A 207 0.01 0.77 0.19
CA TYR A 207 1.04 0.72 -0.84
C TYR A 207 2.44 0.75 -0.20
N HIS A 208 3.15 -0.37 -0.27
CA HIS A 208 4.47 -0.53 0.34
C HIS A 208 5.65 -0.52 -0.64
N GLY A 209 5.40 -0.21 -1.92
CA GLY A 209 6.46 -0.15 -2.94
C GLY A 209 7.19 -1.49 -3.07
N LEU A 210 8.52 -1.43 -3.19
CA LEU A 210 9.38 -2.59 -3.42
C LEU A 210 9.29 -3.67 -2.33
N GLU A 211 8.94 -3.30 -1.09
CA GLU A 211 8.90 -4.24 0.04
C GLU A 211 7.74 -5.25 -0.05
N ALA A 212 6.67 -4.90 -0.77
CA ALA A 212 5.52 -5.76 -0.95
C ALA A 212 5.67 -6.71 -2.15
N GLU A 213 6.67 -6.52 -3.01
CA GLU A 213 6.81 -7.31 -4.22
C GLU A 213 7.22 -8.75 -3.92
N SER A 214 6.67 -9.69 -4.69
CA SER A 214 7.11 -11.09 -4.71
C SER A 214 6.83 -11.71 -6.08
N PRO A 215 7.50 -12.82 -6.46
CA PRO A 215 7.25 -13.46 -7.75
C PRO A 215 5.78 -13.87 -7.95
N ARG A 216 5.11 -14.35 -6.90
CA ARG A 216 3.69 -14.74 -6.93
C ARG A 216 2.75 -13.55 -7.13
N VAL A 217 3.06 -12.43 -6.48
CA VAL A 217 2.30 -11.18 -6.65
C VAL A 217 2.46 -10.66 -8.08
N TRP A 218 3.69 -10.59 -8.58
CA TRP A 218 3.96 -10.18 -9.96
C TRP A 218 3.27 -11.08 -10.98
N GLN A 219 3.30 -12.40 -10.78
CA GLN A 219 2.57 -13.34 -11.63
C GLN A 219 1.07 -13.04 -11.65
N ALA A 220 0.43 -12.82 -10.48
CA ALA A 220 -0.99 -12.51 -10.41
C ALA A 220 -1.36 -11.17 -11.08
N VAL A 221 -0.51 -10.15 -10.91
CA VAL A 221 -0.67 -8.85 -11.57
C VAL A 221 -0.56 -9.00 -13.08
N ASN A 222 0.50 -9.64 -13.57
CA ASN A 222 0.75 -9.83 -15.00
C ASN A 222 -0.34 -10.68 -15.67
N ASP A 223 -0.76 -11.78 -15.05
CA ASP A 223 -1.82 -12.66 -15.55
C ASP A 223 -3.19 -11.98 -15.62
N THR A 224 -3.35 -10.80 -15.02
CA THR A 224 -4.60 -10.03 -15.00
C THR A 224 -4.44 -8.62 -15.56
N THR A 225 -3.37 -8.36 -16.31
CA THR A 225 -3.07 -7.05 -16.91
C THR A 225 -4.28 -6.49 -17.64
N GLY A 226 -4.65 -5.25 -17.32
CA GLY A 226 -5.78 -4.56 -17.97
C GLY A 226 -7.18 -5.09 -17.63
N VAL A 227 -7.31 -6.16 -16.84
CA VAL A 227 -8.62 -6.68 -16.43
C VAL A 227 -9.20 -5.83 -15.30
N VAL A 228 -10.44 -5.37 -15.48
CA VAL A 228 -11.17 -4.45 -14.60
C VAL A 228 -12.64 -4.84 -14.47
N LEU A 229 -13.32 -4.32 -13.44
CA LEU A 229 -14.72 -4.60 -13.17
C LEU A 229 -15.63 -3.41 -13.51
N TYR A 230 -16.64 -3.65 -14.33
CA TYR A 230 -17.73 -2.71 -14.61
C TYR A 230 -19.02 -3.17 -13.93
N SER A 231 -19.86 -2.21 -13.53
CA SER A 231 -21.19 -2.50 -13.01
C SER A 231 -22.13 -1.34 -13.25
N ARG A 232 -23.44 -1.64 -13.25
CA ARG A 232 -24.47 -0.62 -13.31
C ARG A 232 -24.58 0.10 -11.96
N ASN A 233 -24.53 1.43 -11.99
CA ASN A 233 -24.75 2.29 -10.83
C ASN A 233 -26.25 2.58 -10.60
N ASP A 234 -26.59 3.30 -9.54
CA ASP A 234 -27.97 3.69 -9.22
C ASP A 234 -28.61 4.61 -10.28
N ASP A 235 -27.80 5.31 -11.09
CA ASP A 235 -28.27 6.18 -12.18
C ASP A 235 -28.61 5.39 -13.46
N GLY A 236 -28.31 4.10 -13.49
CA GLY A 236 -28.57 3.20 -14.62
C GLY A 236 -27.40 3.00 -15.58
N ASP A 237 -26.30 3.73 -15.38
CA ASP A 237 -25.10 3.69 -16.23
C ASP A 237 -24.17 2.55 -15.85
N THR A 238 -23.56 1.92 -16.87
CA THR A 238 -22.48 0.94 -16.66
C THR A 238 -21.14 1.66 -16.63
N ALA A 239 -20.46 1.64 -15.48
CA ALA A 239 -19.18 2.30 -15.27
C ALA A 239 -18.22 1.42 -14.44
N LEU A 240 -16.95 1.85 -14.31
CA LEU A 240 -16.01 1.24 -13.38
C LEU A 240 -16.57 1.30 -11.96
N MET A 241 -16.66 0.15 -11.29
CA MET A 241 -17.13 0.12 -9.91
C MET A 241 -16.00 0.52 -8.94
N PRO A 242 -16.31 1.07 -7.76
CA PRO A 242 -15.28 1.39 -6.76
C PRO A 242 -14.60 0.17 -6.16
N ALA A 243 -14.97 -1.07 -6.52
CA ALA A 243 -14.32 -2.33 -6.14
C ALA A 243 -13.76 -2.39 -4.71
N TYR A 244 -14.55 -1.97 -3.72
CA TYR A 244 -14.16 -1.98 -2.32
C TYR A 244 -13.87 -3.40 -1.83
N PHE A 245 -12.83 -3.55 -1.02
CA PHE A 245 -12.47 -4.81 -0.38
C PHE A 245 -12.15 -4.60 1.11
N SER A 246 -12.16 -5.69 1.86
CA SER A 246 -11.91 -5.68 3.31
C SER A 246 -11.32 -7.02 3.72
N ALA A 247 -10.48 -7.04 4.76
CA ALA A 247 -9.86 -8.28 5.24
C ALA A 247 -10.88 -9.36 5.65
N LEU A 248 -11.95 -8.97 6.35
CA LEU A 248 -12.98 -9.89 6.86
C LEU A 248 -14.35 -9.22 6.85
N CYS A 249 -15.37 -9.92 6.34
CA CYS A 249 -16.73 -9.40 6.25
C CYS A 249 -17.66 -9.87 7.39
N GLY A 250 -17.19 -10.69 8.34
CA GLY A 250 -18.02 -11.20 9.43
C GLY A 250 -19.20 -12.08 8.96
N GLY A 251 -19.03 -12.79 7.84
CA GLY A 251 -20.00 -13.76 7.31
C GLY A 251 -20.94 -13.23 6.22
N LYS A 252 -21.00 -11.91 6.01
CA LYS A 252 -21.76 -11.29 4.91
C LYS A 252 -21.16 -9.94 4.51
N THR A 253 -21.02 -9.69 3.21
CA THR A 253 -20.63 -8.37 2.70
C THR A 253 -21.81 -7.40 2.76
N GLU A 254 -21.53 -6.11 2.81
CA GLU A 254 -22.56 -5.06 2.88
C GLU A 254 -22.74 -4.36 1.53
N SER A 255 -23.94 -3.81 1.31
CA SER A 255 -24.22 -2.96 0.17
C SER A 255 -23.39 -1.68 0.20
N ALA A 256 -22.76 -1.32 -0.92
CA ALA A 256 -22.08 -0.04 -1.08
C ALA A 256 -23.02 1.15 -0.84
N LYS A 257 -24.30 1.04 -1.19
CA LYS A 257 -25.32 2.07 -0.95
C LYS A 257 -25.49 2.38 0.53
N LYS A 258 -25.50 1.36 1.38
CA LYS A 258 -25.69 1.53 2.83
C LYS A 258 -24.46 2.11 3.52
N VAL A 259 -23.25 1.78 3.03
CA VAL A 259 -21.99 2.24 3.64
C VAL A 259 -21.55 3.59 3.10
N PHE A 260 -21.66 3.79 1.79
CA PHE A 260 -21.06 4.93 1.07
C PHE A 260 -22.10 5.82 0.36
N GLY A 261 -23.40 5.50 0.46
CA GLY A 261 -24.50 6.27 -0.15
C GLY A 261 -24.76 5.94 -1.62
N ASN A 262 -23.74 5.49 -2.37
CA ASN A 262 -23.85 5.21 -3.80
C ASN A 262 -24.02 3.70 -4.06
N GLY A 263 -25.12 3.32 -4.69
CA GLY A 263 -25.40 1.94 -5.06
C GLY A 263 -24.76 1.51 -6.37
N TRP A 264 -24.34 0.24 -6.38
CA TRP A 264 -23.81 -0.47 -7.54
C TRP A 264 -24.37 -1.89 -7.51
N GLN A 265 -24.86 -2.39 -8.64
CA GLN A 265 -25.44 -3.73 -8.70
C GLN A 265 -24.43 -4.81 -8.28
N GLY A 266 -23.17 -4.67 -8.69
CA GLY A 266 -22.06 -5.56 -8.32
C GLY A 266 -21.61 -5.44 -6.86
N LEU A 267 -22.10 -4.44 -6.12
CA LEU A 267 -21.79 -4.22 -4.70
C LEU A 267 -23.08 -4.17 -3.86
N ALA A 268 -24.03 -5.06 -4.15
CA ALA A 268 -25.28 -5.19 -3.41
C ALA A 268 -25.12 -5.85 -2.02
N GLY A 269 -23.97 -6.47 -1.75
CA GLY A 269 -23.73 -7.30 -0.57
C GLY A 269 -24.28 -8.72 -0.72
N GLY A 270 -23.69 -9.68 -0.03
CA GLY A 270 -24.00 -11.10 -0.19
C GLY A 270 -23.40 -11.99 0.89
N ALA A 271 -23.95 -13.20 1.04
CA ALA A 271 -23.47 -14.16 2.02
C ALA A 271 -22.02 -14.58 1.72
N CYS A 272 -21.20 -14.66 2.76
CA CYS A 272 -19.83 -15.15 2.69
C CYS A 272 -19.66 -16.36 3.63
N PRO A 273 -19.88 -17.58 3.13
CA PRO A 273 -19.81 -18.79 3.97
C PRO A 273 -18.38 -19.16 4.38
N TYR A 274 -17.37 -18.46 3.85
CA TYR A 274 -15.95 -18.79 4.04
C TYR A 274 -15.34 -18.07 5.24
N CYS A 275 -15.67 -16.78 5.48
CA CYS A 275 -15.04 -15.99 6.55
C CYS A 275 -15.16 -16.65 7.92
N VAL A 276 -16.33 -17.21 8.25
CA VAL A 276 -16.55 -17.90 9.54
C VAL A 276 -15.70 -19.16 9.70
N LYS A 277 -15.27 -19.77 8.59
CA LYS A 277 -14.50 -21.02 8.57
C LYS A 277 -12.99 -20.78 8.56
N THR A 278 -12.54 -19.68 7.95
CA THR A 278 -11.12 -19.45 7.68
C THR A 278 -10.51 -18.34 8.53
N ALA A 279 -11.31 -17.41 9.05
CA ALA A 279 -10.81 -16.33 9.87
C ALA A 279 -10.29 -16.86 11.23
N LYS A 280 -9.23 -16.24 11.73
CA LYS A 280 -8.85 -16.43 13.13
C LYS A 280 -9.99 -15.99 14.04
N LYS A 281 -10.25 -16.76 15.09
CA LYS A 281 -11.41 -16.55 15.97
C LYS A 281 -11.44 -15.14 16.59
N ASP A 282 -10.28 -14.61 16.97
CA ASP A 282 -10.10 -13.27 17.52
C ASP A 282 -10.28 -12.14 16.50
N MET A 283 -10.09 -12.43 15.20
CA MET A 283 -10.37 -11.48 14.12
C MET A 283 -11.84 -11.51 13.69
N TYR A 284 -12.51 -12.65 13.84
CA TYR A 284 -13.94 -12.82 13.54
C TYR A 284 -14.82 -12.35 14.72
N PHE A 285 -14.40 -12.63 15.96
CA PHE A 285 -15.08 -12.23 17.19
C PHE A 285 -14.18 -11.31 18.00
N TRP A 286 -14.51 -10.04 18.02
CA TRP A 286 -13.78 -9.08 18.84
C TRP A 286 -14.27 -9.17 20.29
N PRO A 287 -13.36 -9.20 21.27
CA PRO A 287 -13.75 -9.11 22.67
C PRO A 287 -14.40 -7.75 22.94
N THR A 288 -15.20 -7.67 24.00
CA THR A 288 -15.67 -6.38 24.49
C THR A 288 -14.48 -5.49 24.83
N VAL A 289 -14.47 -4.31 24.23
CA VAL A 289 -13.51 -3.24 24.54
C VAL A 289 -14.20 -2.19 25.38
N GLN A 290 -13.49 -1.69 26.40
CA GLN A 290 -13.98 -0.63 27.27
C GLN A 290 -13.06 0.58 27.11
N PHE A 291 -13.66 1.75 26.95
CA PHE A 291 -12.96 3.02 26.85
C PHE A 291 -13.53 4.00 27.87
N ASP A 292 -12.66 4.84 28.42
CA ASP A 292 -13.10 5.97 29.21
C ASP A 292 -13.93 6.95 28.36
N LYS A 293 -15.02 7.47 28.93
CA LYS A 293 -15.95 8.36 28.23
C LYS A 293 -15.27 9.65 27.76
N LYS A 294 -14.41 10.26 28.58
CA LYS A 294 -13.69 11.49 28.22
C LYS A 294 -12.70 11.21 27.11
N PHE A 295 -12.03 10.05 27.15
CA PHE A 295 -11.17 9.61 26.06
C PHE A 295 -11.94 9.51 24.74
N VAL A 296 -13.08 8.82 24.70
CA VAL A 296 -13.91 8.69 23.48
C VAL A 296 -14.36 10.06 22.97
N GLN A 297 -14.82 10.95 23.85
CA GLN A 297 -15.23 12.30 23.48
C GLN A 297 -14.08 13.11 22.89
N ALA A 298 -12.91 13.08 23.52
CA ALA A 298 -11.72 13.78 23.02
C ALA A 298 -11.33 13.28 21.62
N GLN A 299 -11.35 11.96 21.39
CA GLN A 299 -11.07 11.38 20.07
C GLN A 299 -12.12 11.79 19.02
N LEU A 300 -13.41 11.80 19.38
CA LEU A 300 -14.48 12.20 18.47
C LEU A 300 -14.40 13.69 18.11
N VAL A 301 -14.19 14.57 19.08
CA VAL A 301 -14.06 16.02 18.82
C VAL A 301 -12.79 16.35 18.06
N ALA A 302 -11.67 15.68 18.37
CA ALA A 302 -10.42 15.86 17.61
C ALA A 302 -10.60 15.46 16.14
N LYS A 303 -11.35 14.39 15.86
CA LYS A 303 -11.63 13.93 14.50
C LYS A 303 -12.73 14.73 13.79
N TYR A 304 -13.73 15.17 14.55
CA TYR A 304 -14.90 15.91 14.07
C TYR A 304 -15.12 17.15 14.94
N PRO A 305 -14.39 18.26 14.68
CA PRO A 305 -14.46 19.46 15.53
C PRO A 305 -15.87 20.05 15.68
N SER A 306 -16.75 19.83 14.71
CA SER A 306 -18.17 20.23 14.78
C SER A 306 -18.93 19.58 15.94
N LEU A 307 -18.48 18.43 16.45
CA LEU A 307 -19.09 17.76 17.60
C LEU A 307 -18.82 18.49 18.92
N ALA A 308 -17.89 19.44 18.98
CA ALA A 308 -17.64 20.24 20.18
C ALA A 308 -18.92 20.97 20.67
N GLY A 309 -19.81 21.32 19.76
CA GLY A 309 -21.09 21.97 20.08
C GLY A 309 -22.11 21.09 20.82
N LEU A 310 -21.89 19.77 20.91
CA LEU A 310 -22.75 18.86 21.67
C LEU A 310 -22.49 18.93 23.19
N GLY A 311 -21.38 19.53 23.61
CA GLY A 311 -20.90 19.42 24.99
C GLY A 311 -20.55 17.97 25.33
N ASP A 312 -20.79 17.56 26.58
CA ASP A 312 -20.49 16.20 27.00
C ASP A 312 -21.41 15.18 26.33
N ILE A 313 -20.84 14.19 25.64
CA ILE A 313 -21.60 13.11 24.98
C ILE A 313 -22.13 12.19 26.07
N VAL A 314 -23.43 12.22 26.36
CA VAL A 314 -24.05 11.40 27.43
C VAL A 314 -24.50 10.03 26.96
N ALA A 315 -24.75 9.84 25.66
CA ALA A 315 -25.12 8.55 25.11
C ALA A 315 -24.64 8.37 23.66
N ILE A 316 -24.39 7.12 23.28
CA ILE A 316 -24.14 6.67 21.92
C ILE A 316 -25.17 5.60 21.61
N MET A 317 -26.13 5.93 20.75
CA MET A 317 -27.21 5.02 20.37
C MET A 317 -27.02 4.53 18.95
N ILE A 318 -27.44 3.30 18.67
CA ILE A 318 -27.42 2.77 17.31
C ILE A 318 -28.65 3.30 16.60
N ALA A 319 -28.44 4.12 15.56
CA ALA A 319 -29.51 4.74 14.78
C ALA A 319 -29.93 3.87 13.59
N GLU A 320 -29.00 3.10 13.03
CA GLU A 320 -29.26 2.23 11.88
C GLU A 320 -28.41 0.96 11.97
N ARG A 321 -29.04 -0.18 11.69
CA ARG A 321 -28.37 -1.48 11.58
C ARG A 321 -28.70 -2.13 10.25
N SER A 322 -27.76 -2.93 9.77
CA SER A 322 -28.01 -3.88 8.69
C SER A 322 -28.11 -5.27 9.28
N GLU A 323 -29.24 -5.92 9.00
CA GLU A 323 -29.48 -7.32 9.33
C GLU A 323 -28.77 -8.20 8.30
N LEU A 324 -27.73 -8.89 8.76
CA LEU A 324 -26.86 -9.73 7.94
C LEU A 324 -27.07 -11.22 8.29
N GLY A 325 -28.33 -11.62 8.52
CA GLY A 325 -28.69 -12.95 8.98
C GLY A 325 -28.50 -13.07 10.48
N GLN A 326 -27.61 -13.98 10.93
CA GLN A 326 -27.29 -14.14 12.36
C GLN A 326 -26.35 -13.03 12.91
N CYS A 327 -25.87 -12.14 12.04
CA CYS A 327 -25.00 -11.03 12.40
C CYS A 327 -25.72 -9.70 12.17
N THR A 328 -25.45 -8.70 13.01
CA THR A 328 -25.89 -7.32 12.79
C THR A 328 -24.68 -6.43 12.60
N ARG A 329 -24.79 -5.44 11.70
CA ARG A 329 -23.77 -4.41 11.51
C ARG A 329 -24.35 -3.06 11.84
N MET A 330 -23.69 -2.31 12.72
CA MET A 330 -24.03 -0.90 12.96
C MET A 330 -23.62 -0.09 11.73
N ILE A 331 -24.58 0.62 11.14
CA ILE A 331 -24.37 1.49 9.98
C ILE A 331 -24.28 2.95 10.40
N ARG A 332 -25.11 3.34 11.38
CA ARG A 332 -25.16 4.71 11.89
C ARG A 332 -25.32 4.72 13.39
N VAL A 333 -24.62 5.62 14.05
CA VAL A 333 -24.80 5.94 15.47
C VAL A 333 -25.30 7.37 15.62
N ARG A 334 -26.13 7.59 16.64
CA ARG A 334 -26.56 8.90 17.10
C ARG A 334 -25.83 9.19 18.40
N LEU A 335 -25.12 10.31 18.44
CA LEU A 335 -24.51 10.87 19.64
C LEU A 335 -25.52 11.82 20.29
N ILE A 336 -25.66 11.75 21.61
CA ILE A 336 -26.54 12.64 22.37
C ILE A 336 -25.67 13.48 23.31
N GLY A 337 -25.74 14.79 23.19
CA GLY A 337 -25.03 15.72 24.07
C GLY A 337 -25.78 15.98 25.39
N ALA A 338 -25.08 16.51 26.39
CA ALA A 338 -25.67 16.85 27.70
C ALA A 338 -26.81 17.88 27.60
N GLY A 339 -26.81 18.71 26.56
CA GLY A 339 -27.89 19.64 26.24
C GLY A 339 -29.08 19.04 25.49
N GLY A 340 -29.12 17.72 25.28
CA GLY A 340 -30.18 17.03 24.52
C GLY A 340 -30.13 17.23 23.01
N LYS A 341 -29.04 17.81 22.49
CA LYS A 341 -28.77 18.00 21.06
C LYS A 341 -28.18 16.75 20.41
#